data_AF-A0AAU4VV14-F1
#
_entry.id   AF-A0AAU4VV14-F1
#
_cell.length_a   1.000
_cell.length_b   1.000
_cell.length_c   1.000
_cell.angle_alpha   90.00
_cell.angle_beta   90.00
_cell.angle_gamma   90.00
#
_symmetry.space_group_name_H-M   'P 1'
#
loop_
_entity.id
_entity.type
_entity.pdbx_description
1 polymer ?
#
loop_
_entity_poly.entity_id
_entity_poly.type
_entity_poly.pdbx_seq_one_letter_code
_entity_poly.pdbx_strand_id
1 'polypeptide(L)'
;MLKTAFRIASTTVLVTVSLAFGSPAGAAADPYPGTPQQIRDTGPCGPTGAYHASEWLQTTTDPGLRPEVDLAAVSEGWYWRHDGNTLWRGDTRPPQTIFANGFAPRGTDLTPLAQWIVGGSGQQNAAHVSTSCERWVAQEFATGGGNDGWVYAIQAPGGIDINATARQTGLQSQYLWNKEIDFPGGIEARFIEGACQYHLVGIDPKTNDRIYQNLGCVTNSNFHPALSKRKEKQSAGAPR
;
A
#
# COMPACT_ATOMS: atom_id res chain seq x y z
N MET A 1 -29.31 -29.20 -80.18
CA MET A 1 -28.15 -29.21 -79.25
C MET A 1 -28.34 -28.07 -78.26
N LEU A 2 -28.95 -28.34 -77.11
CA LEU A 2 -29.23 -27.36 -76.06
C LEU A 2 -28.08 -27.39 -75.05
N LYS A 3 -27.36 -26.27 -74.86
CA LYS A 3 -26.36 -26.13 -73.80
C LYS A 3 -26.92 -25.25 -72.69
N THR A 4 -27.30 -25.91 -71.61
CA THR A 4 -27.62 -25.33 -70.30
C THR A 4 -26.33 -24.91 -69.60
N ALA A 5 -26.27 -23.68 -69.07
CA ALA A 5 -25.20 -23.25 -68.18
C ALA A 5 -25.77 -22.91 -66.81
N PHE A 6 -25.36 -23.71 -65.82
CA PHE A 6 -25.68 -23.62 -64.41
C PHE A 6 -25.08 -22.34 -63.77
N ARG A 7 -25.88 -21.62 -62.98
CA ARG A 7 -25.37 -20.64 -62.00
C ARG A 7 -25.03 -21.37 -60.71
N ILE A 8 -23.76 -21.34 -60.32
CA ILE A 8 -23.29 -21.85 -59.02
C ILE A 8 -23.25 -20.64 -58.07
N ALA A 9 -24.10 -20.65 -57.05
CA ALA A 9 -24.02 -19.72 -55.93
C ALA A 9 -23.12 -20.35 -54.85
N SER A 10 -21.94 -19.78 -54.62
CA SER A 10 -21.04 -20.19 -53.55
C SER A 10 -21.50 -19.53 -52.24
N THR A 11 -22.11 -20.32 -51.34
CA THR A 11 -22.35 -19.92 -49.95
C THR A 11 -21.09 -20.17 -49.12
N THR A 12 -20.40 -19.10 -48.75
CA THR A 12 -19.28 -19.13 -47.81
C THR A 12 -19.81 -19.31 -46.39
N VAL A 13 -19.59 -20.49 -45.80
CA VAL A 13 -19.87 -20.73 -44.36
C VAL A 13 -18.65 -20.25 -43.58
N LEU A 14 -18.79 -19.12 -42.87
CA LEU A 14 -17.84 -18.66 -41.86
C LEU A 14 -18.01 -19.52 -40.61
N VAL A 15 -17.07 -20.44 -40.36
CA VAL A 15 -16.93 -21.13 -39.08
C VAL A 15 -16.22 -20.18 -38.13
N THR A 16 -16.97 -19.52 -37.25
CA THR A 16 -16.43 -18.80 -36.11
C THR A 16 -15.96 -19.81 -35.07
N VAL A 17 -14.65 -20.06 -35.02
CA VAL A 17 -14.02 -20.74 -33.89
C VAL A 17 -13.95 -19.74 -32.74
N SER A 18 -14.87 -19.86 -31.79
CA SER A 18 -14.80 -19.15 -30.52
C SER A 18 -13.63 -19.72 -29.72
N LEU A 19 -12.46 -19.07 -29.80
CA LEU A 19 -11.38 -19.28 -28.85
C LEU A 19 -11.85 -18.72 -27.50
N ALA A 20 -12.43 -19.58 -26.67
CA ALA A 20 -12.58 -19.30 -25.25
C ALA A 20 -11.18 -19.32 -24.64
N PHE A 21 -10.55 -18.15 -24.54
CA PHE A 21 -9.40 -17.96 -23.66
C PHE A 21 -9.91 -18.14 -22.24
N GLY A 22 -9.76 -19.35 -21.69
CA GLY A 22 -9.92 -19.57 -20.26
C GLY A 22 -8.92 -18.69 -19.54
N SER A 23 -9.40 -17.66 -18.85
CA SER A 23 -8.60 -16.94 -17.87
C SER A 23 -8.01 -17.97 -16.90
N PRO A 24 -6.68 -17.96 -16.65
CA PRO A 24 -6.13 -18.86 -15.66
C PRO A 24 -6.81 -18.56 -14.32
N ALA A 25 -7.51 -19.56 -13.79
CA ALA A 25 -8.05 -19.54 -12.45
C ALA A 25 -6.87 -19.42 -11.47
N GLY A 26 -6.55 -18.19 -11.05
CA GLY A 26 -5.40 -17.91 -10.19
C GLY A 26 -5.15 -16.44 -9.88
N ALA A 27 -5.58 -15.51 -10.75
CA ALA A 27 -5.59 -14.09 -10.38
C ALA A 27 -6.83 -13.82 -9.52
N ALA A 28 -6.65 -13.72 -8.19
CA ALA A 28 -7.69 -13.16 -7.35
C ALA A 28 -8.03 -11.75 -7.86
N ALA A 29 -9.33 -11.47 -8.02
CA ALA A 29 -9.80 -10.14 -8.37
C ALA A 29 -9.30 -9.11 -7.34
N ASP A 30 -9.13 -7.86 -7.78
CA ASP A 30 -8.75 -6.75 -6.91
C ASP A 30 -9.69 -6.68 -5.69
N PRO A 31 -9.20 -6.86 -4.45
CA PRO A 31 -10.06 -6.77 -3.27
C PRO A 31 -10.56 -5.34 -3.02
N TYR A 32 -9.97 -4.34 -3.69
CA TYR A 32 -10.37 -2.93 -3.62
C TYR A 32 -10.61 -2.38 -5.03
N PRO A 33 -11.66 -2.81 -5.75
CA PRO A 33 -11.89 -2.33 -7.10
C PRO A 33 -12.27 -0.85 -7.11
N GLY A 34 -11.88 -0.11 -8.15
CA GLY A 34 -12.29 1.28 -8.34
C GLY A 34 -11.64 1.95 -9.54
N THR A 35 -12.26 3.01 -10.06
CA THR A 35 -11.62 3.94 -11.01
C THR A 35 -10.56 4.78 -10.30
N PRO A 36 -9.61 5.42 -11.02
CA PRO A 36 -8.63 6.33 -10.40
C PRO A 36 -9.26 7.37 -9.48
N GLN A 37 -10.42 7.92 -9.87
CA GLN A 37 -11.13 8.92 -9.07
C GLN A 37 -11.78 8.32 -7.81
N GLN A 38 -12.26 7.07 -7.87
CA GLN A 38 -12.80 6.35 -6.70
C GLN A 38 -11.70 5.94 -5.72
N ILE A 39 -10.48 5.75 -6.22
CA ILE A 39 -9.31 5.36 -5.43
C ILE A 39 -8.66 6.58 -4.72
N ARG A 40 -8.87 7.79 -5.24
CA ARG A 40 -8.41 9.05 -4.63
C ARG A 40 -9.28 9.40 -3.41
N ASP A 41 -8.72 9.33 -2.21
CA ASP A 41 -9.33 9.88 -0.98
C ASP A 41 -8.62 11.15 -0.53
N THR A 42 -9.19 12.31 -0.86
CA THR A 42 -8.59 13.60 -0.54
C THR A 42 -8.82 14.07 0.92
N GLY A 43 -9.46 13.27 1.76
CA GLY A 43 -9.66 13.54 3.19
C GLY A 43 -8.40 13.37 4.08
N PRO A 44 -8.45 13.75 5.37
CA PRO A 44 -7.40 13.42 6.33
C PRO A 44 -7.21 11.89 6.44
N CYS A 45 -5.96 11.44 6.66
CA CYS A 45 -5.64 10.01 6.76
C CYS A 45 -6.21 9.31 8.00
N GLY A 46 -6.73 10.06 8.97
CA GLY A 46 -7.19 9.52 10.24
C GLY A 46 -7.20 10.55 11.37
N PRO A 47 -7.69 10.18 12.56
CA PRO A 47 -7.44 10.94 13.77
C PRO A 47 -5.95 10.86 14.13
N THR A 48 -5.38 12.00 14.52
CA THR A 48 -3.99 12.10 14.93
C THR A 48 -3.84 12.66 16.34
N GLY A 49 -2.71 12.37 16.96
CA GLY A 49 -2.40 12.77 18.32
C GLY A 49 -0.93 12.56 18.68
N ALA A 50 -0.66 12.50 19.97
CA ALA A 50 0.70 12.32 20.48
C ALA A 50 1.23 10.91 20.20
N TYR A 51 2.55 10.76 20.18
CA TYR A 51 3.22 9.46 20.08
C TYR A 51 2.83 8.50 21.22
N HIS A 52 2.53 7.24 20.86
CA HIS A 52 2.39 6.12 21.80
C HIS A 52 3.44 5.03 21.53
N ALA A 53 4.44 4.92 22.39
CA ALA A 53 5.51 3.92 22.26
C ALA A 53 5.01 2.47 22.20
N SER A 54 3.87 2.17 22.84
CA SER A 54 3.25 0.85 22.76
C SER A 54 2.71 0.52 21.38
N GLU A 55 2.21 1.50 20.62
CA GLU A 55 1.72 1.29 19.25
C GLU A 55 2.92 1.07 18.31
N TRP A 56 3.96 1.89 18.45
CA TRP A 56 5.19 1.72 17.68
C TRP A 56 5.86 0.37 17.91
N LEU A 57 6.00 -0.05 19.18
CA LEU A 57 6.65 -1.32 19.53
C LEU A 57 5.88 -2.53 18.99
N GLN A 58 4.57 -2.41 18.77
CA GLN A 58 3.76 -3.47 18.17
C GLN A 58 3.97 -3.59 16.66
N THR A 59 4.31 -2.49 15.98
CA THR A 59 4.39 -2.41 14.52
C THR A 59 5.80 -2.63 14.00
N THR A 60 6.82 -2.18 14.74
CA THR A 60 8.21 -2.12 14.25
C THR A 60 8.82 -3.49 13.99
N THR A 61 9.64 -3.57 12.94
CA THR A 61 10.54 -4.71 12.71
C THR A 61 11.87 -4.58 13.44
N ASP A 62 12.18 -3.39 13.95
CA ASP A 62 13.41 -3.07 14.66
C ASP A 62 13.11 -2.38 16.00
N PRO A 63 12.90 -3.16 17.07
CA PRO A 63 12.66 -2.61 18.41
C PRO A 63 13.92 -1.96 19.02
N GLY A 64 15.11 -2.16 18.42
CA GLY A 64 16.37 -1.59 18.89
C GLY A 64 16.40 -0.06 18.78
N LEU A 65 15.65 0.50 17.84
CA LEU A 65 15.57 1.95 17.57
C LEU A 65 14.72 2.73 18.59
N ARG A 66 14.21 2.06 19.63
CA ARG A 66 13.28 2.69 20.57
C ARG A 66 13.83 3.96 21.21
N PRO A 67 15.07 4.01 21.73
CA PRO A 67 15.59 5.23 22.35
C PRO A 67 15.60 6.42 21.38
N GLU A 68 16.00 6.20 20.14
CA GLU A 68 16.06 7.21 19.09
C GLU A 68 14.66 7.68 18.68
N VAL A 69 13.73 6.75 18.51
CA VAL A 69 12.32 7.06 18.19
C VAL A 69 11.65 7.83 19.32
N ASP A 70 11.82 7.39 20.57
CA ASP A 70 11.23 8.05 21.74
C ASP A 70 11.75 9.50 21.87
N LEU A 71 13.04 9.72 21.62
CA LEU A 71 13.64 11.06 21.64
C LEU A 71 13.14 11.92 20.46
N ALA A 72 13.20 11.39 19.25
CA ALA A 72 12.84 12.12 18.03
C ALA A 72 11.35 12.52 18.03
N ALA A 73 10.46 11.64 18.48
CA ALA A 73 9.03 11.92 18.61
C ALA A 73 8.74 13.17 19.44
N VAL A 74 9.50 13.39 20.52
CA VAL A 74 9.36 14.57 21.38
C VAL A 74 10.06 15.77 20.75
N SER A 75 11.31 15.62 20.30
CA SER A 75 12.11 16.75 19.81
C SER A 75 11.59 17.35 18.51
N GLU A 76 10.99 16.52 17.66
CA GLU A 76 10.44 16.93 16.36
C GLU A 76 8.93 17.14 16.38
N GLY A 77 8.26 16.88 17.52
CA GLY A 77 6.84 17.12 17.69
C GLY A 77 5.96 16.30 16.75
N TRP A 78 6.26 15.00 16.60
CA TRP A 78 5.55 14.11 15.69
C TRP A 78 4.08 13.95 16.06
N TYR A 79 3.22 13.99 15.04
CA TYR A 79 1.80 13.66 15.14
C TYR A 79 1.57 12.26 14.62
N TRP A 80 1.09 11.39 15.50
CA TRP A 80 0.86 9.98 15.24
C TRP A 80 -0.58 9.72 14.82
N ARG A 81 -0.82 8.77 13.92
CA ARG A 81 -2.15 8.27 13.58
C ARG A 81 -2.63 7.26 14.64
N HIS A 82 -3.94 7.26 14.97
CA HIS A 82 -4.52 6.37 16.00
C HIS A 82 -5.66 5.48 15.51
N ASP A 83 -5.85 5.35 14.20
CA ASP A 83 -6.80 4.38 13.63
C ASP A 83 -6.08 3.15 13.05
N GLY A 84 -6.87 2.18 12.60
CA GLY A 84 -6.42 1.00 11.86
C GLY A 84 -6.85 1.02 10.40
N ASN A 85 -7.11 2.20 9.82
CA ASN A 85 -7.51 2.32 8.42
C ASN A 85 -6.40 1.77 7.51
N THR A 86 -6.81 1.26 6.35
CA THR A 86 -5.88 0.70 5.37
C THR A 86 -4.94 1.77 4.84
N LEU A 87 -3.64 1.48 4.94
CA LEU A 87 -2.56 2.20 4.30
C LEU A 87 -2.04 1.42 3.10
N TRP A 88 -1.32 2.12 2.24
CA TRP A 88 -0.86 1.63 0.96
C TRP A 88 0.63 1.87 0.80
N ARG A 89 1.34 0.88 0.28
CA ARG A 89 2.76 1.03 -0.07
C ARG A 89 3.04 0.48 -1.45
N GLY A 90 3.63 1.31 -2.30
CA GLY A 90 4.23 0.88 -3.55
C GLY A 90 5.64 0.33 -3.29
N ASP A 91 5.94 -0.86 -3.78
CA ASP A 91 7.26 -1.48 -3.63
C ASP A 91 7.55 -2.41 -4.83
N THR A 92 8.82 -2.55 -5.18
CA THR A 92 9.27 -3.45 -6.26
C THR A 92 9.59 -4.85 -5.74
N ARG A 93 9.79 -5.00 -4.43
CA ARG A 93 10.04 -6.32 -3.82
C ARG A 93 8.77 -7.18 -3.91
N PRO A 94 8.92 -8.49 -4.18
CA PRO A 94 7.77 -9.37 -4.36
C PRO A 94 7.11 -9.76 -3.03
N PRO A 95 5.82 -10.15 -3.04
CA PRO A 95 5.06 -10.43 -1.82
C PRO A 95 5.65 -11.53 -0.96
N GLN A 96 6.31 -12.52 -1.56
CA GLN A 96 6.96 -13.61 -0.82
C GLN A 96 8.04 -13.06 0.13
N THR A 97 8.80 -12.05 -0.29
CA THR A 97 9.82 -11.40 0.54
C THR A 97 9.17 -10.57 1.64
N ILE A 98 8.13 -9.79 1.29
CA ILE A 98 7.48 -8.87 2.22
C ILE A 98 6.61 -9.59 3.25
N PHE A 99 5.88 -10.65 2.87
CA PHE A 99 5.07 -11.43 3.80
C PHE A 99 5.91 -12.29 4.75
N ALA A 100 7.17 -12.58 4.39
CA ALA A 100 8.11 -13.28 5.28
C ALA A 100 8.74 -12.34 6.32
N ASN A 101 9.13 -11.12 5.91
CA ASN A 101 9.99 -10.26 6.72
C ASN A 101 9.30 -8.98 7.23
N GLY A 102 8.13 -8.65 6.69
CA GLY A 102 7.54 -7.33 6.81
C GLY A 102 8.26 -6.31 5.93
N PHE A 103 7.95 -5.04 6.16
CA PHE A 103 8.72 -3.93 5.64
C PHE A 103 9.80 -3.54 6.63
N ALA A 104 10.92 -4.23 6.59
CA ALA A 104 12.12 -3.78 7.26
C ALA A 104 12.66 -2.49 6.59
N PRO A 105 13.12 -1.50 7.37
CA PRO A 105 13.79 -0.32 6.83
C PRO A 105 15.11 -0.71 6.14
N ARG A 106 15.70 0.23 5.40
CA ARG A 106 16.97 -0.01 4.69
C ARG A 106 18.18 -0.03 5.62
N GLY A 107 18.07 0.63 6.76
CA GLY A 107 19.07 0.64 7.81
C GLY A 107 18.49 1.18 9.11
N THR A 108 19.36 1.65 9.99
CA THR A 108 19.04 2.10 11.34
C THR A 108 19.09 3.62 11.50
N ASP A 109 19.41 4.35 10.43
CA ASP A 109 19.61 5.80 10.52
C ASP A 109 18.25 6.49 10.60
N LEU A 110 17.87 6.91 11.80
CA LEU A 110 16.68 7.74 12.03
C LEU A 110 16.96 9.17 11.57
N THR A 111 16.82 9.38 10.27
CA THR A 111 17.06 10.66 9.61
C THR A 111 16.00 11.66 10.09
N PRO A 112 16.39 12.88 10.49
CA PRO A 112 15.41 13.88 10.96
C PRO A 112 14.26 14.07 9.97
N LEU A 113 13.02 14.15 10.44
CA LEU A 113 11.84 14.11 9.58
C LEU A 113 11.87 15.22 8.53
N ALA A 114 12.34 16.41 8.91
CA ALA A 114 12.52 17.56 8.02
C ALA A 114 13.42 17.26 6.80
N GLN A 115 14.41 16.37 6.96
CA GLN A 115 15.30 15.91 5.89
C GLN A 115 14.70 14.73 5.12
N TRP A 116 14.02 13.82 5.83
CA TRP A 116 13.36 12.66 5.21
C TRP A 116 12.30 13.08 4.17
N ILE A 117 11.42 14.00 4.56
CA ILE A 117 10.21 14.34 3.78
C ILE A 117 10.47 15.17 2.52
N VAL A 118 11.70 15.66 2.32
CA VAL A 118 12.10 16.40 1.11
C VAL A 118 12.86 15.52 0.11
N GLY A 119 13.09 14.25 0.44
CA GLY A 119 13.84 13.30 -0.38
C GLY A 119 15.35 13.57 -0.44
N GLY A 120 16.12 12.64 -1.02
CA GLY A 120 17.55 12.82 -1.27
C GLY A 120 18.49 11.82 -0.57
N SER A 121 19.68 12.28 -0.18
CA SER A 121 20.80 11.44 0.27
C SER A 121 20.57 10.65 1.55
N GLY A 122 19.66 11.09 2.42
CA GLY A 122 19.31 10.41 3.68
C GLY A 122 18.57 9.08 3.51
N GLN A 123 18.20 8.68 2.28
CA GLN A 123 17.32 7.54 2.05
C GLN A 123 18.01 6.18 1.89
N GLN A 124 19.34 6.13 1.83
CA GLN A 124 20.05 4.88 1.51
C GLN A 124 20.11 3.91 2.70
N ASN A 125 20.26 4.42 3.93
CA ASN A 125 20.32 3.64 5.19
C ASN A 125 19.22 4.04 6.18
N ALA A 126 18.16 4.69 5.71
CA ALA A 126 17.10 5.22 6.56
C ALA A 126 16.36 4.12 7.35
N ALA A 127 16.04 4.44 8.60
CA ALA A 127 15.11 3.71 9.47
C ALA A 127 13.63 3.91 9.10
N HIS A 128 13.33 4.73 8.09
CA HIS A 128 11.98 5.13 7.72
C HIS A 128 11.36 4.19 6.69
N VAL A 129 10.06 3.94 6.84
CA VAL A 129 9.25 3.18 5.88
C VAL A 129 7.99 3.98 5.58
N SER A 130 7.99 4.61 4.41
CA SER A 130 6.84 5.35 3.92
C SER A 130 5.67 4.43 3.55
N THR A 131 4.49 4.86 3.91
CA THR A 131 3.21 4.40 3.35
C THR A 131 2.38 5.62 2.99
N SER A 132 1.25 5.44 2.32
CA SER A 132 0.28 6.50 2.03
C SER A 132 -1.10 6.05 2.45
N CYS A 133 -1.93 6.96 2.94
CA CYS A 133 -3.36 6.68 3.09
C CYS A 133 -4.11 6.70 1.74
N GLU A 134 -3.45 7.14 0.66
CA GLU A 134 -4.00 7.17 -0.69
C GLU A 134 -3.38 6.07 -1.57
N ARG A 135 -4.22 5.15 -2.03
CA ARG A 135 -3.75 4.01 -2.84
C ARG A 135 -3.16 4.41 -4.18
N TRP A 136 -3.70 5.45 -4.83
CA TRP A 136 -3.18 5.90 -6.13
C TRP A 136 -1.75 6.43 -6.02
N VAL A 137 -1.39 7.02 -4.87
CA VAL A 137 0.00 7.41 -4.58
C VAL A 137 0.88 6.16 -4.56
N ALA A 138 0.46 5.11 -3.86
CA ALA A 138 1.18 3.84 -3.84
C ALA A 138 1.31 3.20 -5.24
N GLN A 139 0.28 3.31 -6.09
CA GLN A 139 0.36 2.86 -7.49
C GLN A 139 1.43 3.64 -8.28
N GLU A 140 1.50 4.96 -8.10
CA GLU A 140 2.53 5.80 -8.74
C GLU A 140 3.95 5.40 -8.31
N PHE A 141 4.17 5.15 -7.02
CA PHE A 141 5.47 4.70 -6.51
C PHE A 141 5.82 3.26 -6.89
N ALA A 142 4.82 2.37 -6.99
CA ALA A 142 5.04 0.97 -7.38
C ALA A 142 5.54 0.87 -8.84
N THR A 143 4.92 1.62 -9.75
CA THR A 143 5.21 1.52 -11.20
C THR A 143 6.22 2.58 -11.70
N GLY A 144 6.89 3.27 -10.78
CA GLY A 144 7.86 4.33 -11.13
C GLY A 144 8.94 3.82 -12.09
N GLY A 145 9.12 4.51 -13.21
CA GLY A 145 10.06 4.11 -14.27
C GLY A 145 9.49 3.17 -15.34
N GLY A 146 8.16 2.95 -15.37
CA GLY A 146 7.48 2.19 -16.42
C GLY A 146 7.48 0.67 -16.23
N ASN A 147 7.87 0.20 -15.04
CA ASN A 147 7.91 -1.22 -14.70
C ASN A 147 6.64 -1.64 -13.95
N ASP A 148 6.42 -2.95 -13.88
CA ASP A 148 5.42 -3.53 -12.99
C ASP A 148 5.87 -3.38 -11.53
N GLY A 149 4.92 -3.14 -10.63
CA GLY A 149 5.19 -3.01 -9.22
C GLY A 149 4.05 -3.50 -8.34
N TRP A 150 4.32 -3.64 -7.05
CA TRP A 150 3.36 -4.16 -6.08
C TRP A 150 2.81 -3.03 -5.21
N VAL A 151 1.49 -3.03 -5.06
CA VAL A 151 0.80 -2.17 -4.10
C VAL A 151 0.29 -3.04 -2.97
N TYR A 152 0.84 -2.80 -1.78
CA TYR A 152 0.53 -3.54 -0.55
C TYR A 152 -0.56 -2.82 0.24
N ALA A 153 -1.54 -3.59 0.72
CA ALA A 153 -2.54 -3.14 1.68
C ALA A 153 -2.05 -3.44 3.10
N ILE A 154 -2.05 -2.45 3.97
CA ILE A 154 -1.45 -2.51 5.31
C ILE A 154 -2.47 -2.01 6.34
N GLN A 155 -2.71 -2.80 7.38
CA GLN A 155 -3.52 -2.42 8.53
C GLN A 155 -2.65 -2.50 9.79
N ALA A 156 -1.81 -1.48 10.01
CA ALA A 156 -0.92 -1.38 11.17
C ALA A 156 -1.40 -0.28 12.12
N PRO A 157 -1.22 -0.40 13.45
CA PRO A 157 -1.43 0.72 14.35
C PRO A 157 -0.30 1.75 14.21
N GLY A 158 -0.63 3.02 14.42
CA GLY A 158 0.34 4.10 14.47
C GLY A 158 0.81 4.61 13.10
N GLY A 159 2.04 5.12 13.12
CA GLY A 159 2.70 5.83 12.04
C GLY A 159 2.62 7.35 12.22
N ILE A 160 3.70 8.05 11.84
CA ILE A 160 3.77 9.52 11.84
C ILE A 160 2.97 10.01 10.65
N ASP A 161 1.90 10.78 10.89
CA ASP A 161 1.21 11.50 9.82
C ASP A 161 2.05 12.73 9.46
N ILE A 162 2.71 12.68 8.30
CA ILE A 162 3.61 13.73 7.83
C ILE A 162 2.85 15.05 7.63
N ASN A 163 1.62 15.00 7.13
CA ASN A 163 0.84 16.20 6.87
C ASN A 163 0.33 16.85 8.15
N ALA A 164 -0.09 16.05 9.14
CA ALA A 164 -0.46 16.54 10.46
C ALA A 164 0.75 17.11 11.20
N THR A 165 1.89 16.41 11.17
CA THR A 165 3.15 16.87 11.76
C THR A 165 3.58 18.18 11.13
N ALA A 166 3.55 18.28 9.80
CA ALA A 166 3.88 19.50 9.07
C ALA A 166 2.96 20.68 9.42
N ARG A 167 1.66 20.44 9.51
CA ARG A 167 0.69 21.46 9.94
C ARG A 167 0.98 21.99 11.35
N GLN A 168 1.36 21.11 12.29
CA GLN A 168 1.62 21.55 13.66
C GLN A 168 2.97 22.26 13.81
N THR A 169 4.02 21.72 13.19
CA THR A 169 5.41 22.14 13.41
C THR A 169 5.87 23.22 12.43
N GLY A 170 5.10 23.46 11.36
CA GLY A 170 5.46 24.38 10.30
C GLY A 170 6.44 23.79 9.27
N LEU A 171 6.74 22.49 9.33
CA LEU A 171 7.57 21.83 8.31
C LEU A 171 6.96 22.00 6.92
N GLN A 172 7.83 22.24 5.93
CA GLN A 172 7.43 22.43 4.53
C GLN A 172 8.02 21.31 3.67
N SER A 173 7.22 20.75 2.79
CA SER A 173 7.68 19.82 1.77
C SER A 173 6.83 19.93 0.51
N GLN A 174 7.47 19.79 -0.66
CA GLN A 174 6.78 19.68 -1.94
C GLN A 174 6.04 18.33 -2.10
N TYR A 175 6.25 17.39 -1.18
CA TYR A 175 5.72 16.02 -1.24
C TYR A 175 4.57 15.76 -0.24
N LEU A 176 4.02 16.79 0.41
CA LEU A 176 2.87 16.62 1.31
C LEU A 176 1.62 16.06 0.58
N TRP A 177 1.57 16.15 -0.75
CA TRP A 177 0.52 15.52 -1.54
C TRP A 177 0.56 13.98 -1.48
N ASN A 178 1.69 13.37 -1.10
CA ASN A 178 1.81 11.92 -0.93
C ASN A 178 0.93 11.37 0.20
N LYS A 179 0.50 12.25 1.12
CA LYS A 179 -0.21 11.87 2.35
C LYS A 179 0.47 10.72 3.08
N GLU A 180 1.75 10.93 3.31
CA GLU A 180 2.62 9.92 3.86
C GLU A 180 2.29 9.66 5.33
N ILE A 181 2.18 8.37 5.66
CA ILE A 181 2.27 7.86 7.02
C ILE A 181 3.61 7.13 7.12
N ASP A 182 4.53 7.67 7.90
CA ASP A 182 5.88 7.14 8.06
C ASP A 182 5.99 6.21 9.28
N PHE A 183 6.67 5.08 9.09
CA PHE A 183 6.92 4.08 10.13
C PHE A 183 8.42 3.96 10.41
N PRO A 184 8.97 4.70 11.39
CA PRO A 184 10.33 4.49 11.82
C PRO A 184 10.47 3.08 12.40
N GLY A 185 11.49 2.32 12.00
CA GLY A 185 11.68 0.92 12.39
C GLY A 185 10.84 -0.10 11.58
N GLY A 186 10.03 0.37 10.65
CA GLY A 186 9.31 -0.49 9.70
C GLY A 186 7.99 -1.07 10.20
N ILE A 187 7.51 -2.10 9.49
CA ILE A 187 6.17 -2.67 9.66
C ILE A 187 6.26 -4.20 9.64
N GLU A 188 5.87 -4.87 10.72
CA GLU A 188 5.85 -6.34 10.78
C GLU A 188 4.89 -6.95 9.75
N ALA A 189 5.27 -8.13 9.22
CA ALA A 189 4.50 -8.83 8.19
C ALA A 189 3.04 -9.10 8.56
N ARG A 190 2.74 -9.29 9.84
CA ARG A 190 1.39 -9.57 10.35
C ARG A 190 0.39 -8.44 10.08
N PHE A 191 0.85 -7.22 9.81
CA PHE A 191 -0.02 -6.08 9.49
C PHE A 191 -0.23 -5.90 7.98
N ILE A 192 0.40 -6.73 7.15
CA ILE A 192 0.30 -6.65 5.69
C ILE A 192 -0.77 -7.63 5.24
N GLU A 193 -1.87 -7.13 4.69
CA GLU A 193 -3.04 -7.93 4.31
C GLU A 193 -2.80 -8.72 3.02
N GLY A 194 -2.19 -8.04 2.05
CA GLY A 194 -2.00 -8.59 0.72
C GLY A 194 -1.31 -7.58 -0.18
N ALA A 195 -1.13 -7.97 -1.44
CA ALA A 195 -0.55 -7.13 -2.47
C ALA A 195 -1.18 -7.43 -3.83
N CYS A 196 -1.35 -6.39 -4.64
CA CYS A 196 -1.71 -6.52 -6.04
C CYS A 196 -0.59 -5.97 -6.92
N GLN A 197 -0.28 -6.67 -7.99
CA GLN A 197 0.70 -6.21 -8.97
C GLN A 197 0.00 -5.32 -10.01
N TYR A 198 0.62 -4.20 -10.35
CA TYR A 198 0.10 -3.26 -11.34
C TYR A 198 1.10 -2.97 -12.43
N HIS A 199 0.57 -2.72 -13.62
CA HIS A 199 1.27 -2.16 -14.78
C HIS A 199 0.66 -0.80 -15.12
N LEU A 200 1.49 0.21 -15.38
CA LEU A 200 1.02 1.51 -15.88
C LEU A 200 0.70 1.38 -17.38
N VAL A 201 -0.57 1.48 -17.76
CA VAL A 201 -0.98 1.35 -19.17
C VAL A 201 -1.04 2.68 -19.91
N GLY A 202 -1.18 3.80 -19.19
CA GLY A 202 -1.26 5.11 -19.81
C GLY A 202 -1.75 6.20 -18.89
N ILE A 203 -2.11 7.32 -19.51
CA ILE A 203 -2.66 8.51 -18.85
C ILE A 203 -3.98 8.83 -19.53
N ASP A 204 -5.02 9.07 -18.73
CA ASP A 204 -6.30 9.54 -19.24
C ASP A 204 -6.13 10.96 -19.82
N PRO A 205 -6.43 11.19 -21.11
CA PRO A 205 -6.15 12.47 -21.77
C PRO A 205 -7.04 13.63 -21.29
N LYS A 206 -8.13 13.36 -20.55
CA LYS A 206 -9.05 14.39 -20.05
C LYS A 206 -8.74 14.80 -18.62
N THR A 207 -8.41 13.82 -17.79
CA THR A 207 -8.20 14.00 -16.34
C THR A 207 -6.73 14.05 -15.96
N ASN A 208 -5.84 13.63 -16.86
CA ASN A 208 -4.41 13.42 -16.61
C ASN A 208 -4.15 12.38 -15.51
N ASP A 209 -5.15 11.54 -15.19
CA ASP A 209 -5.00 10.44 -14.24
C ASP A 209 -4.22 9.28 -14.86
N ARG A 210 -3.32 8.70 -14.07
CA ARG A 210 -2.62 7.46 -14.46
C ARG A 210 -3.60 6.29 -14.45
N ILE A 211 -3.55 5.49 -15.50
CA ILE A 211 -4.40 4.30 -15.67
C ILE A 211 -3.51 3.06 -15.45
N TYR A 212 -3.97 2.17 -14.58
CA TYR A 212 -3.24 0.97 -14.21
C TYR A 212 -4.03 -0.29 -14.59
N GLN A 213 -3.31 -1.30 -15.08
CA GLN A 213 -3.82 -2.65 -15.22
C GLN A 213 -3.42 -3.45 -13.97
N ASN A 214 -4.39 -4.06 -13.30
CA ASN A 214 -4.13 -5.04 -12.25
C ASN A 214 -3.74 -6.38 -12.90
N LEU A 215 -2.56 -6.90 -12.55
CA LEU A 215 -1.99 -8.15 -13.06
C LEU A 215 -2.29 -9.35 -12.17
N GLY A 216 -2.89 -9.14 -11.00
CA GLY A 216 -3.26 -10.17 -10.04
C GLY A 216 -2.91 -9.78 -8.61
N CYS A 217 -3.66 -10.34 -7.67
CA CYS A 217 -3.48 -10.11 -6.24
C CYS A 217 -3.13 -11.39 -5.49
N VAL A 218 -2.39 -11.22 -4.39
CA VAL A 218 -2.04 -12.28 -3.44
C VAL A 218 -2.35 -11.82 -2.01
N THR A 219 -2.88 -12.73 -1.21
CA THR A 219 -3.20 -12.50 0.19
C THR A 219 -2.11 -13.04 1.09
N ASN A 220 -1.80 -12.33 2.17
CA ASN A 220 -0.88 -12.82 3.20
C ASN A 220 -1.62 -13.75 4.17
N SER A 221 -1.25 -15.03 4.21
CA SER A 221 -1.84 -15.99 5.15
C SER A 221 -1.55 -15.70 6.62
N ASN A 222 -0.53 -14.88 6.90
CA ASN A 222 -0.12 -14.48 8.24
C ASN A 222 -0.72 -13.14 8.68
N PHE A 223 -1.67 -12.59 7.91
CA PHE A 223 -2.31 -11.32 8.23
C PHE A 223 -3.16 -11.42 9.51
N HIS A 224 -2.73 -10.69 10.54
CA HIS A 224 -3.35 -10.64 11.86
C HIS A 224 -3.16 -9.24 12.47
N PRO A 225 -3.97 -8.25 12.04
CA PRO A 225 -3.84 -6.85 12.46
C PRO A 225 -4.33 -6.63 13.90
N ALA A 226 -5.21 -7.51 14.39
CA ALA A 226 -5.68 -7.48 15.76
C ALA A 226 -4.55 -7.85 16.73
N LEU A 227 -4.52 -7.20 17.89
CA LEU A 227 -4.01 -7.84 19.10
C LEU A 227 -4.71 -9.19 19.22
N SER A 228 -3.97 -10.30 19.29
CA SER A 228 -4.53 -11.49 19.91
C SER A 228 -4.88 -11.02 21.33
N LYS A 229 -6.15 -10.71 21.59
CA LYS A 229 -6.67 -10.64 22.94
C LYS A 229 -6.38 -12.03 23.49
N ARG A 230 -5.29 -12.17 24.27
CA ARG A 230 -5.16 -13.28 25.20
C ARG A 230 -6.49 -13.34 25.92
N LYS A 231 -7.21 -14.45 25.73
CA LYS A 231 -8.49 -14.82 26.34
C LYS A 231 -8.86 -13.87 27.47
N GLU A 232 -9.86 -13.04 27.20
CA GLU A 232 -10.47 -12.15 28.18
C GLU A 232 -10.79 -13.00 29.42
N LYS A 233 -10.00 -12.75 30.46
CA LYS A 233 -10.15 -13.31 31.79
C LYS A 233 -11.39 -12.64 32.40
N GLN A 234 -12.57 -13.01 31.90
CA GLN A 234 -13.87 -12.50 32.35
C GLN A 234 -14.94 -13.59 32.16
N SER A 235 -14.77 -14.71 32.86
CA SER A 235 -15.86 -15.63 33.23
C SER A 235 -15.44 -16.56 34.38
N ALA A 236 -14.96 -15.99 35.49
CA ALA A 236 -14.93 -16.68 36.78
C ALA A 236 -14.72 -15.65 37.90
N GLY A 237 -15.72 -14.79 38.09
CA GLY A 237 -15.71 -13.76 39.12
C GLY A 237 -17.12 -13.22 39.31
N ALA A 238 -18.06 -14.09 39.66
CA ALA A 238 -19.36 -13.68 40.17
C ALA A 238 -19.39 -13.92 41.68
N PRO A 239 -19.49 -12.87 42.52
CA PRO A 239 -19.93 -13.03 43.89
C PRO A 239 -21.45 -12.85 43.94
N ARG A 240 -22.15 -13.88 44.43
CA ARG A 240 -23.27 -13.81 45.40
C ARG A 240 -23.78 -15.22 45.67
#